data_AF-A0A959VAS1-F1
#
_entry.id   AF-A0A959VAS1-F1
#
_cell.length_a   1.000
_cell.length_b   1.000
_cell.length_c   1.000
_cell.angle_alpha   90.00
_cell.angle_beta   90.00
_cell.angle_gamma   90.00
#
_symmetry.space_group_name_H-M   'P 1'
#
loop_
_entity.id
_entity.type
_entity.pdbx_description
1 polymer ?
#
loop_
_entity_poly.entity_id
_entity_poly.type
_entity_poly.pdbx_seq_one_letter_code
_entity_poly.pdbx_strand_id
1 'polypeptide(L)'
;MYEFVALSVKCRFCGESLMDKKVLVDNEQSIKLHVEHGKNKGNINLSAIYGSYNYTSDFEIPKGEVATFSCPHCKKVMNSEAECLSCGGEMVPFYLDMGGKVSICARSGCRNHHVEFEDLSLALRKLYQEYGFRGRKYPKDERSKSEREHEHHHEPKMTEEQEIIESGTFLQSYCPHCRKSLIENDMLKLKIINGEEGFLLLSPYLNSFTSKSTIFLPEDKAVTDIKCHHCDKSLVVTDKTCGKCGSPISKINVSASSKLIDFYICTKKGCKWHGLSEEDLYSIKLEESDEW
;
A
#
# COMPACT_ATOMS: atom_id res chain seq x y z
N MET A 1 21.48 -5.39 -9.03
CA MET A 1 21.39 -6.22 -7.81
C MET A 1 19.92 -6.20 -7.44
N TYR A 2 19.23 -7.32 -7.57
CA TYR A 2 17.81 -7.39 -7.19
C TYR A 2 17.77 -7.45 -5.67
N GLU A 3 17.28 -6.38 -5.03
CA GLU A 3 16.96 -6.42 -3.60
C GLU A 3 15.75 -7.37 -3.43
N PHE A 4 15.83 -8.27 -2.46
CA PHE A 4 14.80 -9.26 -2.15
C PHE A 4 13.97 -8.74 -0.98
N VAL A 5 12.64 -8.84 -1.06
CA VAL A 5 11.74 -8.40 0.03
C VAL A 5 11.55 -9.54 1.03
N ALA A 6 11.97 -9.36 2.27
CA ALA A 6 11.70 -10.31 3.35
C ALA A 6 10.36 -9.99 4.04
N LEU A 7 9.49 -11.00 4.16
CA LEU A 7 8.17 -10.88 4.76
C LEU A 7 8.18 -11.40 6.20
N SER A 8 7.52 -10.67 7.10
CA SER A 8 7.22 -11.16 8.45
C SER A 8 5.72 -11.44 8.55
N VAL A 9 5.35 -12.62 9.05
CA VAL A 9 3.95 -13.07 9.08
C VAL A 9 3.50 -13.57 10.45
N LYS A 10 2.20 -13.54 10.66
CA LYS A 10 1.45 -13.90 11.86
C LYS A 10 0.31 -14.86 11.51
N CYS A 11 -0.07 -15.66 12.49
CA CYS A 11 -1.22 -16.54 12.36
C CYS A 11 -2.53 -15.74 12.28
N ARG A 12 -3.38 -16.04 11.28
CA ARG A 12 -4.68 -15.37 11.12
C ARG A 12 -5.68 -15.61 12.26
N PHE A 13 -5.46 -16.63 13.08
CA PHE A 13 -6.41 -17.01 14.13
C PHE A 13 -6.00 -16.54 15.52
N CYS A 14 -4.71 -16.53 15.83
CA CYS A 14 -4.22 -16.18 17.17
C CYS A 14 -3.29 -14.97 17.18
N GLY A 15 -2.94 -14.40 16.03
CA GLY A 15 -2.08 -13.21 15.92
C GLY A 15 -0.60 -13.45 16.23
N GLU A 16 -0.22 -14.61 16.78
CA GLU A 16 1.16 -14.94 17.09
C GLU A 16 2.06 -14.98 15.85
N SER A 17 3.30 -14.56 16.02
CA SER A 17 4.31 -14.58 14.95
C SER A 17 4.61 -16.01 14.53
N LEU A 18 4.63 -16.26 13.22
CA LEU A 18 5.03 -17.54 12.65
C LEU A 18 6.51 -17.58 12.29
N MET A 19 7.27 -16.52 12.60
CA MET A 19 8.69 -16.43 12.27
C MET A 19 9.53 -17.28 13.22
N ASP A 20 10.43 -18.10 12.68
CA ASP A 20 11.40 -18.91 13.44
C ASP A 20 12.81 -18.35 13.26
N LYS A 21 13.34 -17.76 14.33
CA LYS A 21 14.70 -17.19 14.34
C LYS A 21 15.81 -18.24 14.39
N LYS A 22 15.48 -19.49 14.73
CA LYS A 22 16.45 -20.57 14.93
C LYS A 22 16.75 -21.32 13.63
N VAL A 23 15.78 -21.38 12.72
CA VAL A 23 15.89 -22.07 11.44
C VAL A 23 15.85 -21.02 10.34
N LEU A 24 16.96 -20.89 9.61
CA LEU A 24 17.05 -19.96 8.49
C LEU A 24 16.74 -20.68 7.17
N VAL A 25 16.04 -19.99 6.28
CA VAL A 25 15.85 -20.38 4.88
C VAL A 25 16.21 -19.16 4.04
N ASP A 26 17.04 -19.34 3.01
CA ASP A 26 17.64 -18.24 2.23
C ASP A 26 18.42 -17.22 3.08
N ASN A 27 19.06 -17.69 4.15
CA ASN A 27 19.77 -16.88 5.15
C ASN A 27 18.89 -15.89 5.93
N GLU A 28 17.56 -16.02 5.83
CA GLU A 28 16.58 -15.22 6.57
C GLU A 28 15.75 -16.07 7.54
N GLN A 29 15.15 -15.41 8.53
CA GLN A 29 14.25 -16.09 9.48
C GLN A 29 13.09 -16.73 8.72
N SER A 30 12.87 -18.02 8.94
CA SER A 30 11.87 -18.79 8.18
C SER A 30 10.46 -18.64 8.74
N ILE A 31 9.45 -18.97 7.95
CA ILE A 31 8.06 -19.08 8.38
C ILE A 31 7.79 -20.52 8.81
N LYS A 32 7.52 -20.75 10.09
CA LYS A 32 7.28 -22.07 10.66
C LYS A 32 5.80 -22.42 10.74
N LEU A 33 5.47 -23.60 10.22
CA LEU A 33 4.14 -24.19 10.27
C LEU A 33 4.22 -25.67 10.67
N HIS A 34 3.12 -26.20 11.17
CA HIS A 34 2.90 -27.64 11.16
C HIS A 34 2.33 -28.04 9.81
N VAL A 35 2.78 -29.18 9.29
CA VAL A 35 2.34 -29.72 8.01
C VAL A 35 1.95 -31.19 8.15
N GLU A 36 0.86 -31.56 7.48
CA GLU A 36 0.34 -32.92 7.45
C GLU A 36 0.04 -33.34 6.01
N HIS A 37 0.40 -34.57 5.66
CA HIS A 37 0.04 -35.19 4.38
C HIS A 37 -0.09 -36.70 4.56
N GLY A 38 -1.27 -37.26 4.28
CA GLY A 38 -1.57 -38.67 4.53
C GLY A 38 -1.41 -39.03 6.02
N LYS A 39 -0.46 -39.90 6.34
CA LYS A 39 -0.13 -40.30 7.74
C LYS A 39 1.05 -39.52 8.34
N ASN A 40 1.72 -38.70 7.53
CA ASN A 40 2.91 -37.97 7.96
C ASN A 40 2.50 -36.63 8.58
N LYS A 41 3.09 -36.31 9.74
CA LYS A 41 2.94 -35.03 10.43
C LYS A 41 4.31 -34.53 10.85
N GLY A 42 4.53 -33.24 10.72
CA GLY A 42 5.83 -32.63 11.05
C GLY A 42 5.78 -31.11 10.96
N ASN A 43 6.96 -30.52 10.86
CA ASN A 43 7.16 -29.10 10.67
C ASN A 43 7.63 -28.82 9.25
N ILE A 44 7.32 -27.60 8.82
CA ILE A 44 7.86 -27.01 7.62
C ILE A 44 8.28 -25.57 7.93
N ASN A 45 9.45 -25.20 7.43
CA ASN A 45 10.02 -23.88 7.51
C ASN A 45 10.14 -23.36 6.09
N LEU A 46 9.30 -22.39 5.73
CA LEU A 46 9.26 -21.77 4.41
C LEU A 46 10.18 -20.55 4.37
N SER A 47 10.69 -20.22 3.19
CA SER A 47 11.36 -18.94 2.99
C SER A 47 10.42 -17.77 3.28
N ALA A 48 10.96 -16.76 3.95
CA ALA A 48 10.30 -15.47 4.15
C ALA A 48 10.50 -14.52 2.97
N ILE A 49 11.39 -14.84 2.03
CA ILE A 49 11.69 -14.00 0.89
C ILE A 49 10.56 -14.08 -0.14
N TYR A 50 9.99 -12.92 -0.49
CA TYR A 50 9.01 -12.84 -1.55
C TYR A 50 9.58 -13.34 -2.88
N GLY A 51 8.86 -14.28 -3.50
CA GLY A 51 9.27 -14.94 -4.74
C GLY A 51 10.25 -16.10 -4.55
N SER A 52 10.68 -16.40 -3.32
CA SER A 52 11.40 -17.65 -3.03
C SER A 52 10.42 -18.81 -2.86
N TYR A 53 10.86 -19.99 -3.32
CA TYR A 53 10.14 -21.26 -3.20
C TYR A 53 10.90 -22.26 -2.33
N ASN A 54 11.97 -21.80 -1.68
CA ASN A 54 12.80 -22.65 -0.85
C ASN A 54 12.10 -22.92 0.49
N TYR A 55 12.26 -24.13 0.98
CA TYR A 55 11.75 -24.56 2.28
C TYR A 55 12.55 -25.74 2.79
N THR A 56 12.45 -26.01 4.08
CA THR A 56 12.87 -27.26 4.71
C THR A 56 11.68 -27.89 5.40
N SER A 57 11.52 -29.21 5.31
CA SER A 57 10.42 -29.92 5.97
C SER A 57 10.92 -31.24 6.57
N ASP A 58 10.24 -31.68 7.63
CA ASP A 58 10.51 -32.96 8.31
C ASP A 58 10.27 -34.18 7.40
N PHE A 59 9.48 -34.03 6.34
CA PHE A 59 9.22 -35.08 5.34
C PHE A 59 8.95 -34.49 3.96
N GLU A 60 9.09 -35.30 2.91
CA GLU A 60 8.78 -34.87 1.53
C GLU A 60 7.28 -34.99 1.23
N ILE A 61 6.71 -33.93 0.67
CA ILE A 61 5.35 -33.92 0.14
C ILE A 61 5.42 -34.24 -1.36
N PRO A 62 4.82 -35.34 -1.83
CA PRO A 62 4.85 -35.71 -3.23
C PRO A 62 4.39 -34.57 -4.15
N LYS A 63 5.08 -34.39 -5.27
CA LYS A 63 4.80 -33.30 -6.22
C LYS A 63 3.36 -33.40 -6.74
N GLY A 64 2.64 -32.29 -6.71
CA GLY A 64 1.25 -32.19 -7.14
C GLY A 64 0.22 -32.48 -6.05
N GLU A 65 0.63 -33.00 -4.89
CA GLU A 65 -0.27 -33.25 -3.77
C GLU A 65 -0.51 -32.00 -2.93
N VAL A 66 -1.67 -31.94 -2.26
CA VAL A 66 -2.07 -30.85 -1.37
C VAL A 66 -1.80 -31.24 0.07
N ALA A 67 -1.06 -30.40 0.81
CA ALA A 67 -0.79 -30.61 2.23
C ALA A 67 -1.67 -29.74 3.12
N THR A 68 -1.90 -30.21 4.34
CA THR A 68 -2.64 -29.46 5.36
C THR A 68 -1.66 -28.73 6.26
N PHE A 69 -1.82 -27.42 6.40
CA PHE A 69 -0.97 -26.56 7.21
C PHE A 69 -1.73 -26.10 8.44
N SER A 70 -1.05 -26.04 9.59
CA SER A 70 -1.62 -25.50 10.83
C SER A 70 -0.64 -24.64 11.60
N CYS A 71 -1.19 -23.73 12.41
CA CYS A 71 -0.39 -22.82 13.24
C CYS A 71 0.37 -23.62 14.32
N PRO A 72 1.69 -23.40 14.51
CA PRO A 72 2.46 -24.08 15.56
C PRO A 72 2.03 -23.67 16.97
N HIS A 73 1.37 -22.52 17.13
CA HIS A 73 0.93 -21.99 18.42
C HIS A 73 -0.47 -22.46 18.80
N CYS A 74 -1.47 -22.20 17.93
CA CYS A 74 -2.88 -22.50 18.23
C CYS A 74 -3.42 -23.78 17.58
N LYS A 75 -2.60 -24.47 16.76
CA LYS A 75 -2.92 -25.74 16.07
C LYS A 75 -4.11 -25.70 15.10
N LYS A 76 -4.75 -24.54 14.89
CA LYS A 76 -5.82 -24.39 13.91
C LYS A 76 -5.30 -24.59 12.48
N VAL A 77 -6.06 -25.35 11.69
CA VAL A 77 -5.81 -25.57 10.26
C VAL A 77 -5.96 -24.24 9.52
N MET A 78 -4.96 -23.91 8.72
CA MET A 78 -4.84 -22.61 8.07
C MET A 78 -5.34 -22.62 6.64
N ASN A 79 -5.39 -23.78 5.98
CA ASN A 79 -6.01 -23.97 4.66
C ASN A 79 -7.37 -23.27 4.57
N SER A 80 -7.66 -22.70 3.41
CA SER A 80 -8.89 -21.96 3.13
C SER A 80 -9.56 -22.53 1.88
N GLU A 81 -10.86 -22.23 1.74
CA GLU A 81 -11.66 -22.61 0.57
C GLU A 81 -11.26 -21.84 -0.71
N ALA A 82 -10.40 -20.83 -0.60
CA ALA A 82 -9.88 -20.13 -1.76
C ALA A 82 -8.98 -21.05 -2.59
N GLU A 83 -9.25 -21.09 -3.89
CA GLU A 83 -8.51 -21.92 -4.84
C GLU A 83 -7.36 -21.15 -5.51
N CYS A 84 -6.25 -21.85 -5.69
CA CYS A 84 -5.11 -21.36 -6.45
C CYS A 84 -5.47 -21.22 -7.92
N LEU A 85 -5.44 -20.00 -8.46
CA LEU A 85 -5.74 -19.72 -9.88
C LEU A 85 -4.83 -20.46 -10.88
N SER A 86 -3.65 -20.93 -10.45
CA SER A 86 -2.71 -21.66 -11.33
C SER A 86 -2.93 -23.17 -11.35
N CYS A 87 -3.43 -23.78 -10.26
CA CYS A 87 -3.49 -25.24 -10.15
C CYS A 87 -4.72 -25.80 -9.42
N GLY A 88 -5.67 -24.94 -9.03
CA GLY A 88 -6.87 -25.31 -8.29
C GLY A 88 -6.61 -25.92 -6.89
N GLY A 89 -5.39 -25.82 -6.36
CA GLY A 89 -5.09 -26.29 -5.00
C GLY A 89 -5.56 -25.29 -3.93
N GLU A 90 -5.83 -25.78 -2.72
CA GLU A 90 -6.18 -24.92 -1.58
C GLU A 90 -5.10 -23.87 -1.28
N MET A 91 -5.51 -22.71 -0.79
CA MET A 91 -4.62 -21.63 -0.38
C MET A 91 -4.47 -21.58 1.15
N VAL A 92 -3.27 -21.25 1.62
CA VAL A 92 -2.92 -21.13 3.05
C VAL A 92 -2.62 -19.65 3.37
N PRO A 93 -3.59 -18.92 3.94
CA PRO A 93 -3.44 -17.50 4.27
C PRO A 93 -2.72 -17.22 5.60
N PHE A 94 -1.88 -16.20 5.59
CA PHE A 94 -1.19 -15.60 6.72
C PHE A 94 -1.47 -14.09 6.77
N TYR A 95 -1.39 -13.49 7.96
CA TYR A 95 -1.35 -12.03 8.08
C TYR A 95 0.09 -11.54 8.07
N LEU A 96 0.35 -10.48 7.32
CA LEU A 96 1.65 -9.80 7.41
C LEU A 96 1.73 -9.06 8.74
N ASP A 97 2.91 -9.04 9.35
CA ASP A 97 3.13 -8.38 10.63
C ASP A 97 2.73 -6.90 10.62
N MET A 98 2.90 -6.27 9.46
CA MET A 98 2.58 -4.89 9.21
C MET A 98 1.14 -4.64 8.72
N GLY A 99 0.36 -5.68 8.40
CA GLY A 99 -0.99 -5.57 7.83
C GLY A 99 -1.11 -6.12 6.40
N GLY A 100 -2.33 -6.48 6.01
CA GLY A 100 -2.59 -7.24 4.79
C GLY A 100 -2.34 -8.75 4.95
N LYS A 101 -2.62 -9.50 3.88
CA LYS A 101 -2.61 -10.96 3.87
C LYS A 101 -1.70 -11.48 2.76
N VAL A 102 -1.03 -12.58 3.01
CA VAL A 102 -0.30 -13.33 1.98
C VAL A 102 -0.76 -14.77 2.05
N SER A 103 -1.00 -15.37 0.89
CA SER A 103 -1.43 -16.76 0.81
C SER A 103 -0.48 -17.55 -0.08
N ILE A 104 -0.14 -18.75 0.36
CA ILE A 104 0.64 -19.69 -0.43
C ILE A 104 -0.24 -20.82 -0.91
N CYS A 105 0.07 -21.41 -2.07
CA CYS A 105 -0.61 -22.63 -2.48
C CYS A 105 -0.15 -23.81 -1.61
N ALA A 106 -1.11 -24.59 -1.12
CA ALA A 106 -0.86 -25.81 -0.34
C ALA A 106 -0.35 -26.99 -1.20
N ARG A 107 -0.34 -26.83 -2.53
CA ARG A 107 0.05 -27.89 -3.48
C ARG A 107 1.57 -27.91 -3.68
N SER A 108 2.19 -29.05 -3.35
CA SER A 108 3.63 -29.27 -3.57
C SER A 108 4.00 -29.10 -5.04
N GLY A 109 5.03 -28.29 -5.31
CA GLY A 109 5.50 -27.97 -6.66
C GLY A 109 4.73 -26.84 -7.37
N CYS A 110 3.70 -26.26 -6.74
CA CYS A 110 3.07 -25.04 -7.22
C CYS A 110 3.88 -23.82 -6.78
N ARG A 111 4.15 -22.91 -7.73
CA ARG A 111 4.88 -21.65 -7.50
C ARG A 111 3.96 -20.45 -7.30
N ASN A 112 2.66 -20.68 -7.13
CA ASN A 112 1.71 -19.59 -6.95
C ASN A 112 1.64 -19.20 -5.48
N HIS A 113 2.07 -17.98 -5.20
CA HIS A 113 1.89 -17.30 -3.92
C HIS A 113 1.04 -16.06 -4.21
N HIS A 114 -0.23 -16.10 -3.83
CA HIS A 114 -1.12 -14.96 -4.02
C HIS A 114 -0.95 -14.02 -2.83
N VAL A 115 -0.31 -12.88 -3.06
CA VAL A 115 -0.32 -11.82 -2.06
C VAL A 115 -1.61 -11.04 -2.24
N GLU A 116 -2.48 -11.14 -1.25
CA GLU A 116 -3.77 -10.46 -1.25
C GLU A 116 -3.69 -9.37 -0.19
N PHE A 117 -3.31 -8.18 -0.62
CA PHE A 117 -3.29 -7.06 0.30
C PHE A 117 -4.72 -6.62 0.56
N GLU A 118 -5.23 -6.99 1.74
CA GLU A 118 -6.43 -6.36 2.31
C GLU A 118 -6.24 -4.83 2.43
N ASP A 119 -4.98 -4.40 2.59
CA ASP A 119 -4.56 -3.01 2.54
C ASP A 119 -3.38 -2.83 1.56
N LEU A 120 -3.72 -2.62 0.29
CA LEU A 120 -2.77 -2.35 -0.81
C LEU A 120 -1.82 -1.19 -0.49
N SER A 121 -2.25 -0.25 0.35
CA SER A 121 -1.50 0.94 0.76
C SER A 121 -0.24 0.57 1.54
N LEU A 122 -0.29 -0.49 2.33
CA LEU A 122 0.83 -0.94 3.16
C LEU A 122 1.87 -1.75 2.37
N ALA A 123 1.41 -2.54 1.39
CA ALA A 123 2.28 -3.19 0.40
C ALA A 123 3.12 -2.17 -0.35
N LEU A 124 2.43 -1.15 -0.85
CA LEU A 124 3.01 -0.02 -1.54
C LEU A 124 3.93 0.76 -0.60
N ARG A 125 3.57 0.90 0.69
CA ARG A 125 4.43 1.50 1.72
C ARG A 125 5.77 0.78 1.84
N LYS A 126 5.83 -0.56 1.92
CA LYS A 126 7.12 -1.30 1.94
C LYS A 126 7.88 -1.16 0.64
N LEU A 127 7.20 -1.35 -0.49
CA LEU A 127 7.82 -1.27 -1.81
C LEU A 127 8.48 0.10 -2.03
N TYR A 128 7.80 1.17 -1.62
CA TYR A 128 8.30 2.54 -1.74
C TYR A 128 9.34 2.90 -0.67
N GLN A 129 9.25 2.32 0.53
CA GLN A 129 10.23 2.52 1.61
C GLN A 129 11.55 1.79 1.33
N GLU A 130 11.51 0.57 0.78
CA GLU A 130 12.70 -0.24 0.51
C GLU A 130 13.37 0.12 -0.83
N TYR A 131 12.62 0.31 -1.92
CA TYR A 131 13.22 0.35 -3.27
C TYR A 131 13.25 1.73 -3.92
N GLY A 132 12.42 2.67 -3.45
CA GLY A 132 12.17 3.94 -4.15
C GLY A 132 11.58 3.74 -5.57
N PHE A 133 10.86 4.75 -6.07
CA PHE A 133 10.22 4.66 -7.39
C PHE A 133 11.24 4.78 -8.52
N ARG A 134 11.69 3.66 -9.12
CA ARG A 134 12.35 3.64 -10.43
C ARG A 134 11.31 3.47 -11.54
N GLY A 135 10.54 4.52 -11.80
CA GLY A 135 9.58 4.54 -12.90
C GLY A 135 10.29 4.32 -14.24
N ARG A 136 10.00 3.22 -14.93
CA ARG A 136 10.21 3.15 -16.38
C ARG A 136 9.18 4.06 -17.03
N LYS A 137 9.64 4.95 -17.91
CA LYS A 137 8.77 5.73 -18.80
C LYS A 137 8.02 4.74 -19.70
N TYR A 138 6.69 4.73 -19.65
CA TYR A 138 5.90 4.08 -20.69
C TYR A 138 6.10 4.85 -22.00
N PRO A 139 6.36 4.17 -23.14
CA PRO A 139 6.35 4.82 -24.43
C PRO A 139 4.94 5.34 -24.71
N LYS A 140 4.82 6.61 -25.08
CA LYS A 140 3.61 7.10 -25.76
C LYS A 140 3.55 6.40 -27.11
N ASP A 141 2.57 5.52 -27.30
CA ASP A 141 2.37 4.90 -28.61
C ASP A 141 1.72 5.94 -29.54
N GLU A 142 2.56 6.55 -30.37
CA GLU A 142 2.15 7.26 -31.58
C GLU A 142 2.02 6.24 -32.71
N ARG A 143 0.80 5.74 -32.97
CA ARG A 143 0.32 5.06 -34.19
C ARG A 143 -1.19 4.89 -34.02
N SER A 144 -2.09 5.19 -34.94
CA SER A 144 -2.00 5.56 -36.35
C SER A 144 -3.40 6.02 -36.79
N LYS A 145 -3.47 7.17 -37.47
CA LYS A 145 -4.58 7.48 -38.38
C LYS A 145 -4.55 6.48 -39.54
N SER A 146 -5.62 5.72 -39.76
CA SER A 146 -6.09 5.39 -41.11
C SER A 146 -7.49 4.79 -41.04
N GLU A 147 -8.41 5.42 -41.75
CA GLU A 147 -9.73 4.92 -42.11
C GLU A 147 -9.62 3.56 -42.80
N ARG A 148 -10.49 2.61 -42.42
CA ARG A 148 -11.17 1.66 -43.31
C ARG A 148 -12.24 0.89 -42.55
N GLU A 149 -13.44 0.94 -43.11
CA GLU A 149 -14.64 0.22 -42.71
C GLU A 149 -14.38 -1.29 -42.76
N HIS A 150 -14.65 -2.00 -41.65
CA HIS A 150 -15.18 -3.36 -41.70
C HIS A 150 -15.93 -3.67 -40.40
N GLU A 151 -17.19 -4.04 -40.59
CA GLU A 151 -18.13 -4.54 -39.60
C GLU A 151 -17.53 -5.72 -38.82
N HIS A 152 -17.60 -5.71 -37.49
CA HIS A 152 -17.79 -6.93 -36.69
C HIS A 152 -18.19 -6.56 -35.25
N HIS A 153 -19.33 -7.13 -34.85
CA HIS A 153 -19.80 -7.45 -33.50
C HIS A 153 -19.71 -6.42 -32.37
N HIS A 154 -20.89 -6.08 -31.84
CA HIS A 154 -21.09 -5.49 -30.53
C HIS A 154 -20.32 -6.25 -29.44
N GLU A 155 -19.27 -5.61 -28.91
CA GLU A 155 -18.89 -5.74 -27.51
C GLU A 155 -19.31 -4.44 -26.79
N PRO A 156 -19.93 -4.52 -25.60
CA PRO A 156 -20.30 -3.32 -24.86
C PRO A 156 -19.05 -2.58 -24.41
N LYS A 157 -19.00 -1.28 -24.71
CA LYS A 157 -18.00 -0.34 -24.20
C LYS A 157 -18.01 -0.41 -22.67
N MET A 158 -16.90 -0.85 -22.08
CA MET A 158 -16.64 -0.64 -20.65
C MET A 158 -16.62 0.87 -20.41
N THR A 159 -17.58 1.35 -19.63
CA THR A 159 -17.56 2.69 -19.05
C THR A 159 -16.35 2.80 -18.13
N GLU A 160 -15.48 3.79 -18.35
CA GLU A 160 -14.45 4.16 -17.37
C GLU A 160 -15.15 4.67 -16.12
N GLU A 161 -15.38 3.78 -15.15
CA GLU A 161 -15.93 4.17 -13.85
C GLU A 161 -14.87 5.01 -13.12
N GLN A 162 -15.22 6.26 -12.82
CA GLN A 162 -14.38 7.13 -12.00
C GLN A 162 -14.33 6.57 -10.58
N GLU A 163 -13.13 6.44 -10.05
CA GLU A 163 -12.90 5.95 -8.69
C GLU A 163 -13.29 7.01 -7.66
N ILE A 164 -13.96 6.62 -6.58
CA ILE A 164 -14.37 7.53 -5.50
C ILE A 164 -13.52 7.23 -4.26
N ILE A 165 -12.86 8.26 -3.72
CA ILE A 165 -12.22 8.20 -2.40
C ILE A 165 -13.24 8.65 -1.36
N GLU A 166 -13.70 7.72 -0.55
CA GLU A 166 -14.71 7.95 0.49
C GLU A 166 -14.16 8.77 1.66
N SER A 167 -15.02 9.55 2.31
CA SER A 167 -14.71 10.26 3.54
C SER A 167 -14.23 9.28 4.61
N GLY A 168 -13.21 9.67 5.37
CA GLY A 168 -12.59 8.77 6.33
C GLY A 168 -11.65 7.74 5.72
N THR A 169 -11.38 7.77 4.41
CA THR A 169 -10.28 7.00 3.81
C THR A 169 -8.93 7.50 4.33
N PHE A 170 -8.04 6.59 4.76
CA PHE A 170 -6.68 6.94 5.14
C PHE A 170 -5.84 7.32 3.92
N LEU A 171 -5.41 8.59 3.85
CA LEU A 171 -4.60 9.14 2.77
C LEU A 171 -3.13 8.90 3.05
N GLN A 172 -2.63 7.76 2.59
CA GLN A 172 -1.22 7.45 2.65
C GLN A 172 -0.45 8.48 1.79
N SER A 173 0.35 9.31 2.48
CA SER A 173 0.90 10.55 1.94
C SER A 173 2.42 10.51 1.77
N TYR A 174 2.91 11.15 0.72
CA TYR A 174 4.32 11.14 0.29
C TYR A 174 4.79 12.51 -0.16
N CYS A 175 6.08 12.76 -0.02
CA CYS A 175 6.71 13.97 -0.54
C CYS A 175 6.84 13.90 -2.08
N PRO A 176 6.41 14.93 -2.84
CA PRO A 176 6.60 14.96 -4.29
C PRO A 176 8.06 15.06 -4.72
N HIS A 177 8.95 15.52 -3.84
CA HIS A 177 10.35 15.74 -4.16
C HIS A 177 11.25 14.54 -3.85
N CYS A 178 11.08 13.91 -2.69
CA CYS A 178 11.94 12.81 -2.25
C CYS A 178 11.22 11.45 -2.18
N ARG A 179 9.89 11.43 -2.42
CA ARG A 179 9.03 10.24 -2.42
C ARG A 179 8.94 9.48 -1.10
N LYS A 180 9.62 9.93 -0.03
CA LYS A 180 9.47 9.37 1.31
C LYS A 180 8.06 9.66 1.85
N SER A 181 7.55 8.72 2.64
CA SER A 181 6.26 8.89 3.32
C SER A 181 6.33 10.07 4.28
N LEU A 182 5.29 10.90 4.27
CA LEU A 182 5.10 11.99 5.23
C LEU A 182 4.27 11.54 6.44
N ILE A 183 3.93 10.26 6.53
CA ILE A 183 3.22 9.68 7.69
C ILE A 183 4.24 9.27 8.74
N GLU A 184 4.07 9.76 9.96
CA GLU A 184 4.85 9.39 11.14
C GLU A 184 3.91 9.24 12.34
N ASN A 185 3.96 8.11 13.04
CA ASN A 185 3.06 7.79 14.16
C ASN A 185 1.57 8.02 13.82
N ASP A 186 1.14 7.48 12.67
CA ASP A 186 -0.24 7.57 12.14
C ASP A 186 -0.75 8.99 11.86
N MET A 187 0.14 9.98 11.83
CA MET A 187 -0.18 11.37 11.52
C MET A 187 0.59 11.84 10.28
N LEU A 188 -0.04 12.69 9.46
CA LEU A 188 0.67 13.41 8.41
C LEU A 188 1.55 14.49 9.06
N LYS A 189 2.86 14.26 9.05
CA LYS A 189 3.86 15.15 9.63
C LYS A 189 4.46 16.05 8.57
N LEU A 190 4.33 17.35 8.78
CA LEU A 190 4.85 18.39 7.91
C LEU A 190 5.73 19.34 8.72
N LYS A 191 6.82 19.80 8.13
CA LYS A 191 7.64 20.86 8.71
C LYS A 191 7.02 22.20 8.31
N ILE A 192 6.92 23.16 9.24
CA ILE A 192 6.28 24.46 8.98
C ILE A 192 7.21 25.60 9.40
N ILE A 193 7.15 26.71 8.66
CA ILE A 193 7.87 27.95 8.96
C ILE A 193 6.83 29.07 9.09
N ASN A 194 6.84 29.76 10.23
CA ASN A 194 5.96 30.90 10.47
C ASN A 194 6.57 31.85 11.52
N GLY A 195 7.65 32.55 11.16
CA GLY A 195 8.50 33.31 12.09
C GLY A 195 9.47 32.43 12.88
N GLU A 196 9.02 31.25 13.29
CA GLU A 196 9.83 30.16 13.86
C GLU A 196 9.56 28.84 13.10
N GLU A 197 10.42 27.85 13.32
CA GLU A 197 10.35 26.53 12.68
C GLU A 197 9.71 25.52 13.63
N GLY A 198 8.81 24.69 13.10
CA GLY A 198 8.13 23.64 13.87
C GLY A 198 7.56 22.52 13.02
N PHE A 199 6.72 21.70 13.63
CA PHE A 199 6.00 20.62 12.98
C PHE A 199 4.49 20.82 13.10
N LEU A 200 3.81 20.52 11.99
CA LEU A 200 2.37 20.37 11.89
C LEU A 200 2.05 18.88 11.73
N LEU A 201 1.19 18.38 12.59
CA LEU A 201 0.66 17.01 12.54
C LEU A 201 -0.81 17.11 12.16
N LEU A 202 -1.17 16.57 11.00
CA LEU A 202 -2.54 16.54 10.49
C LEU A 202 -3.08 15.11 10.52
N SER A 203 -4.39 14.98 10.69
CA SER A 203 -5.05 13.70 10.41
C SER A 203 -4.82 13.33 8.94
N PRO A 204 -4.41 12.07 8.65
CA PRO A 204 -4.28 11.60 7.29
C PRO A 204 -5.62 11.13 6.70
N TYR A 205 -6.74 11.17 7.43
CA TYR A 205 -8.02 10.69 6.92
C TYR A 205 -8.74 11.77 6.09
N LEU A 206 -9.29 11.42 4.93
CA LEU A 206 -10.06 12.34 4.09
C LEU A 206 -11.22 12.95 4.90
N ASN A 207 -11.42 14.26 4.77
CA ASN A 207 -12.44 15.03 5.50
C ASN A 207 -12.28 15.02 7.04
N SER A 208 -11.11 14.60 7.56
CA SER A 208 -10.75 14.73 8.98
C SER A 208 -9.79 15.90 9.18
N PHE A 209 -10.26 16.98 9.81
CA PHE A 209 -9.50 18.23 9.92
C PHE A 209 -8.76 18.41 11.26
N THR A 210 -8.57 17.32 12.01
CA THR A 210 -7.85 17.39 13.29
C THR A 210 -6.36 17.71 13.04
N SER A 211 -5.81 18.61 13.86
CA SER A 211 -4.44 19.08 13.71
C SER A 211 -3.79 19.39 15.06
N LYS A 212 -2.47 19.20 15.14
CA LYS A 212 -1.61 19.62 16.24
C LYS A 212 -0.39 20.33 15.67
N SER A 213 0.12 21.34 16.38
CA SER A 213 1.30 22.10 15.95
C SER A 213 2.26 22.24 17.13
N THR A 214 3.56 22.21 16.86
CA THR A 214 4.59 22.50 17.88
C THR A 214 4.89 23.99 18.02
N ILE A 215 4.36 24.82 17.11
CA ILE A 215 4.48 26.28 17.13
C ILE A 215 3.10 26.93 17.05
N PHE A 216 2.99 28.19 17.47
CA PHE A 216 1.73 28.91 17.41
C PHE A 216 1.36 29.27 15.96
N LEU A 217 0.16 28.86 15.54
CA LEU A 217 -0.40 29.20 14.24
C LEU A 217 -1.65 30.07 14.45
N PRO A 218 -1.61 31.37 14.09
CA PRO A 218 -2.77 32.23 14.21
C PRO A 218 -3.91 31.75 13.30
N GLU A 219 -5.13 31.72 13.84
CA GLU A 219 -6.33 31.42 13.07
C GLU A 219 -6.46 32.39 11.89
N ASP A 220 -7.02 31.87 10.80
CA ASP A 220 -7.24 32.59 9.56
C ASP A 220 -6.00 33.18 8.88
N LYS A 221 -4.80 32.68 9.18
CA LYS A 221 -3.58 33.08 8.48
C LYS A 221 -2.91 31.92 7.77
N ALA A 222 -2.35 32.22 6.59
CA ALA A 222 -1.50 31.31 5.85
C ALA A 222 -0.14 31.18 6.56
N VAL A 223 0.35 29.95 6.68
CA VAL A 223 1.74 29.73 7.09
C VAL A 223 2.70 30.20 6.00
N THR A 224 3.89 30.63 6.39
CA THR A 224 4.89 31.18 5.45
C THR A 224 5.41 30.10 4.52
N ASP A 225 5.70 28.91 5.05
CA ASP A 225 6.11 27.76 4.25
C ASP A 225 5.70 26.43 4.92
N ILE A 226 5.47 25.43 4.08
CA ILE A 226 5.29 24.03 4.46
C ILE A 226 6.35 23.22 3.73
N LYS A 227 7.13 22.45 4.47
CA LYS A 227 8.26 21.67 3.97
C LYS A 227 8.12 20.19 4.29
N CYS A 228 8.78 19.37 3.47
CA CYS A 228 8.98 17.97 3.78
C CYS A 228 9.95 17.81 4.95
N HIS A 229 9.56 17.08 6.00
CA HIS A 229 10.43 16.81 7.16
C HIS A 229 11.62 15.87 6.88
N HIS A 230 11.71 15.30 5.68
CA HIS A 230 12.82 14.43 5.26
C HIS A 230 13.86 15.11 4.39
N CYS A 231 13.46 16.07 3.55
CA CYS A 231 14.34 16.67 2.55
C CYS A 231 14.34 18.21 2.57
N ASP A 232 13.58 18.82 3.48
CA ASP A 232 13.48 20.27 3.70
C ASP A 232 13.05 21.11 2.49
N LYS A 233 12.66 20.48 1.38
CA LYS A 233 12.09 21.17 0.22
C LYS A 233 10.68 21.65 0.53
N SER A 234 10.37 22.86 0.07
CA SER A 234 9.03 23.44 0.15
C SER A 234 8.04 22.58 -0.64
N LEU A 235 6.89 22.37 -0.02
CA LEU A 235 5.72 21.73 -0.60
C LEU A 235 4.72 22.76 -1.12
N VAL A 236 4.89 24.04 -0.80
CA VAL A 236 4.04 25.12 -1.30
C VAL A 236 4.27 25.27 -2.81
N VAL A 237 3.17 25.33 -3.56
CA VAL A 237 3.20 25.56 -5.01
C VAL A 237 2.90 27.03 -5.32
N THR A 238 3.51 27.55 -6.38
CA THR A 238 3.46 28.98 -6.74
C THR A 238 2.46 29.30 -7.84
N ASP A 239 2.03 28.30 -8.59
CA ASP A 239 1.18 28.40 -9.78
C ASP A 239 -0.31 28.16 -9.49
N LYS A 240 -0.65 27.76 -8.26
CA LYS A 240 -2.03 27.46 -7.84
C LYS A 240 -2.32 28.03 -6.45
N THR A 241 -3.59 28.38 -6.23
CA THR A 241 -4.10 28.90 -4.97
C THR A 241 -5.33 28.14 -4.52
N CYS A 242 -5.68 28.28 -3.25
CA CYS A 242 -6.83 27.61 -2.64
C CYS A 242 -8.13 28.11 -3.28
N GLY A 243 -8.94 27.19 -3.80
CA GLY A 243 -10.23 27.52 -4.42
C GLY A 243 -11.26 28.12 -3.46
N LYS A 244 -11.09 27.94 -2.15
CA LYS A 244 -12.01 28.47 -1.12
C LYS A 244 -11.61 29.84 -0.56
N CYS A 245 -10.34 30.08 -0.29
CA CYS A 245 -9.88 31.29 0.42
C CYS A 245 -8.76 32.06 -0.28
N GLY A 246 -8.29 31.61 -1.45
CA GLY A 246 -7.24 32.29 -2.23
C GLY A 246 -5.83 32.22 -1.62
N SER A 247 -5.64 31.59 -0.46
CA SER A 247 -4.32 31.40 0.14
C SER A 247 -3.46 30.42 -0.66
N PRO A 248 -2.12 30.42 -0.48
CA PRO A 248 -1.26 29.40 -1.06
C PRO A 248 -1.71 27.98 -0.70
N ILE A 249 -1.30 27.02 -1.51
CA ILE A 249 -1.57 25.60 -1.28
C ILE A 249 -0.26 24.83 -1.28
N SER A 250 -0.22 23.73 -0.54
CA SER A 250 0.88 22.79 -0.59
C SER A 250 0.47 21.50 -1.29
N LYS A 251 1.40 20.94 -2.06
CA LYS A 251 1.24 19.70 -2.81
C LYS A 251 1.92 18.54 -2.08
N ILE A 252 1.15 17.48 -1.87
CA ILE A 252 1.64 16.17 -1.45
C ILE A 252 1.19 15.12 -2.46
N ASN A 253 1.82 13.95 -2.47
CA ASN A 253 1.28 12.82 -3.21
C ASN A 253 0.50 11.91 -2.29
N VAL A 254 -0.68 11.48 -2.72
CA VAL A 254 -1.50 10.50 -2.02
C VAL A 254 -1.61 9.26 -2.89
N SER A 255 -1.56 8.08 -2.29
CA SER A 255 -1.91 6.85 -3.01
C SER A 255 -3.42 6.67 -3.04
N ALA A 256 -3.98 6.50 -4.23
CA ALA A 256 -5.36 6.14 -4.47
C ALA A 256 -5.39 4.95 -5.44
N SER A 257 -5.98 3.83 -5.00
CA SER A 257 -5.90 2.51 -5.64
C SER A 257 -4.50 2.15 -6.15
N SER A 258 -4.28 2.21 -7.47
CA SER A 258 -3.05 1.80 -8.14
C SER A 258 -2.16 2.98 -8.57
N LYS A 259 -2.50 4.22 -8.18
CA LYS A 259 -1.84 5.44 -8.65
C LYS A 259 -1.43 6.34 -7.48
N LEU A 260 -0.39 7.14 -7.74
CA LEU A 260 -0.01 8.28 -6.90
C LEU A 260 -0.56 9.54 -7.55
N ILE A 261 -1.43 10.24 -6.84
CA ILE A 261 -2.07 11.47 -7.33
C ILE A 261 -1.51 12.70 -6.65
N ASP A 262 -1.63 13.85 -7.30
CA ASP A 262 -1.26 15.13 -6.73
C ASP A 262 -2.44 15.67 -5.89
N PHE A 263 -2.25 15.68 -4.58
CA PHE A 263 -3.22 16.14 -3.60
C PHE A 263 -2.78 17.49 -3.02
N TYR A 264 -3.69 18.44 -3.00
CA TYR A 264 -3.44 19.81 -2.56
C TYR A 264 -4.17 20.08 -1.25
N ILE A 265 -3.49 20.74 -0.32
CA ILE A 265 -4.07 21.22 0.94
C ILE A 265 -3.80 22.72 1.10
N CYS A 266 -4.75 23.45 1.67
CA CYS A 266 -4.57 24.88 1.93
C CYS A 266 -3.55 25.14 3.04
N THR A 267 -2.71 26.17 2.89
CA THR A 267 -1.74 26.59 3.93
C THR A 267 -2.36 27.46 5.03
N LYS A 268 -3.62 27.88 4.88
CA LYS A 268 -4.34 28.75 5.82
C LYS A 268 -4.91 27.96 6.98
N LYS A 269 -4.53 28.32 8.22
CA LYS A 269 -5.13 27.74 9.43
C LYS A 269 -6.63 28.06 9.46
N GLY A 270 -7.44 27.03 9.70
CA GLY A 270 -8.91 27.10 9.67
C GLY A 270 -9.55 26.81 8.31
N CYS A 271 -8.76 26.74 7.22
CA CYS A 271 -9.30 26.37 5.91
C CYS A 271 -9.33 24.84 5.75
N LYS A 272 -10.53 24.30 5.55
CA LYS A 272 -10.80 22.87 5.29
C LYS A 272 -10.66 22.45 3.81
N TRP A 273 -10.16 23.34 2.94
CA TRP A 273 -10.08 23.05 1.52
C TRP A 273 -8.94 22.09 1.18
N HIS A 274 -9.27 21.09 0.37
CA HIS A 274 -8.34 20.21 -0.33
C HIS A 274 -8.76 20.07 -1.80
N GLY A 275 -7.91 19.48 -2.63
CA GLY A 275 -8.22 19.27 -4.03
C GLY A 275 -7.23 18.37 -4.76
N LEU A 276 -7.55 18.01 -5.99
CA LEU A 276 -6.73 17.18 -6.87
C LEU A 276 -6.18 17.99 -8.05
N SER A 277 -5.23 17.42 -8.80
CA SER A 277 -4.80 18.00 -10.07
C SER A 277 -5.88 17.81 -11.15
N GLU A 278 -5.87 18.65 -12.18
CA GLU A 278 -6.81 18.52 -13.31
C GLU A 278 -6.69 17.16 -14.00
N GLU A 279 -5.47 16.63 -14.10
CA GLU A 279 -5.21 15.30 -14.68
C GLU A 279 -5.84 14.18 -13.82
N ASP A 280 -5.76 14.30 -12.49
CA ASP A 280 -6.27 13.29 -11.57
C ASP A 280 -7.81 13.31 -11.47
N LEU A 281 -8.43 14.49 -11.62
CA LEU A 281 -9.89 14.68 -11.60
C LEU A 281 -10.63 13.91 -12.69
N TYR A 282 -9.96 13.53 -13.78
CA TYR A 282 -10.56 12.70 -14.83
C TYR A 282 -10.86 11.28 -14.33
N SER A 283 -10.02 10.72 -13.46
CA SER A 283 -10.14 9.34 -13.00
C SER A 283 -10.54 9.18 -11.53
N ILE A 284 -10.43 10.24 -10.73
CA ILE A 284 -10.67 10.20 -9.29
C ILE A 284 -11.61 11.32 -8.87
N LYS A 285 -12.60 10.96 -8.05
CA LYS A 285 -13.48 11.87 -7.32
C LYS A 285 -13.23 11.74 -5.83
N LEU A 286 -13.20 12.88 -5.14
CA LEU A 286 -13.23 12.91 -3.68
C LEU A 286 -14.69 12.99 -3.25
N GLU A 287 -15.09 12.19 -2.27
CA GLU A 287 -16.39 12.37 -1.63
C GLU A 287 -16.40 13.71 -0.88
N GLU A 288 -17.40 14.54 -1.19
CA GLU A 288 -17.61 15.80 -0.48
C GLU A 288 -18.07 15.50 0.94
N SER A 289 -17.56 16.23 1.93
CA SER A 289 -18.04 16.08 3.30
C SER A 289 -19.37 16.82 3.44
N ASP A 290 -20.41 16.13 3.92
CA ASP A 290 -21.74 16.69 4.26
C ASP A 290 -21.71 17.73 5.41
N GLU A 291 -20.53 18.22 5.81
CA GLU A 291 -20.36 19.23 6.85
C GLU A 291 -20.27 20.63 6.23
N TRP A 292 -21.40 21.12 5.72
CA TRP A 292 -21.62 22.52 5.35
C TRP A 292 -22.06 23.36 6.55
#